data_AF-A0A1J8QBR8-F1
#
_entry.id   AF-A0A1J8QBR8-F1
#
_cell.length_a   1.000
_cell.length_b   1.000
_cell.length_c   1.000
_cell.angle_alpha   90.00
_cell.angle_beta   90.00
_cell.angle_gamma   90.00
#
_symmetry.space_group_name_H-M   'P 1'
#
loop_
_entity.id
_entity.type
_entity.pdbx_description
1 polymer ?
#
loop_
_entity_poly.entity_id
_entity_poly.type
_entity_poly.pdbx_seq_one_letter_code
_entity_poly.pdbx_strand_id
1 'polypeptide(L)'
;MSQAVGNTALAYARVWHHVNASDRVLGKLAELDCGDYVVVTNAKNIKVTGRKDEQLVYRKHTMFPGGLKETEYKDMMENKPYEIIRHAVSGMLPKNKLRERRLARLKVFGGSNMGIYRGNILKRWEDGTLTEDYILKLDPKNRLSLPLKAK
;
A
#
# COMPACT_ATOMS: atom_id res chain seq x y z
N MET A 1 9.99 0.58 10.08
CA MET A 1 11.27 0.33 10.78
C MET A 1 11.97 -0.78 10.04
N SER A 2 13.03 -0.44 9.32
CA SER A 2 13.92 -1.41 8.67
C SER A 2 14.62 -2.23 9.75
N GLN A 3 14.39 -3.54 9.77
CA GLN A 3 15.02 -4.46 10.70
C GLN A 3 16.39 -4.90 10.14
N ALA A 4 17.38 -5.03 11.02
CA ALA A 4 18.64 -5.67 10.67
C ALA A 4 18.35 -7.15 10.33
N VAL A 5 18.64 -7.56 9.10
CA VAL A 5 18.64 -8.97 8.74
C VAL A 5 20.05 -9.50 9.06
N GLY A 6 20.24 -9.97 10.30
CA GLY A 6 21.50 -10.54 10.80
C GLY A 6 22.31 -9.63 11.74
N ASN A 7 23.48 -10.12 12.18
CA ASN A 7 24.35 -9.47 13.19
C ASN A 7 25.22 -8.33 12.64
N THR A 8 25.13 -7.96 11.37
CA THR A 8 25.95 -6.91 10.75
C THR A 8 25.11 -5.67 10.41
N ALA A 9 25.54 -4.51 10.91
CA ALA A 9 24.91 -3.20 10.68
C ALA A 9 24.91 -2.72 9.20
N LEU A 10 25.59 -3.47 8.31
CA LEU A 10 25.71 -3.18 6.87
C LEU A 10 24.48 -3.58 6.04
N ALA A 11 23.64 -4.50 6.53
CA ALA A 11 22.47 -4.99 5.81
C ALA A 11 21.18 -4.27 6.25
N TYR A 12 21.10 -2.95 6.06
CA TYR A 12 19.81 -2.26 6.08
C TYR A 12 19.05 -2.59 4.79
N ALA A 13 18.43 -3.77 4.74
CA ALA A 13 17.49 -4.12 3.69
C ALA A 13 16.18 -3.34 3.90
N ARG A 14 15.64 -2.75 2.82
CA ARG A 14 14.30 -2.15 2.85
C ARG A 14 13.28 -3.26 2.99
N VAL A 15 12.42 -3.16 4.01
CA VAL A 15 11.38 -4.15 4.27
C VAL A 15 10.13 -3.82 3.44
N TRP A 16 9.36 -4.84 3.10
CA TRP A 16 8.05 -4.68 2.47
C TRP A 16 6.97 -4.97 3.51
N HIS A 17 6.14 -3.96 3.80
CA HIS A 17 5.03 -4.05 4.74
C HIS A 17 3.72 -4.25 3.99
N HIS A 18 2.88 -5.15 4.50
CA HIS A 18 1.51 -5.34 4.03
C HIS A 18 0.50 -4.63 4.94
N VAL A 19 -0.44 -3.92 4.33
CA VAL A 19 -1.56 -3.23 4.98
C VAL A 19 -2.86 -3.64 4.30
N ASN A 20 -3.81 -4.12 5.09
CA ASN A 20 -5.18 -4.31 4.62
C ASN A 20 -5.98 -3.01 4.85
N ALA A 21 -6.58 -2.45 3.80
CA ALA A 21 -7.38 -1.23 3.90
C ALA A 21 -8.84 -1.48 4.31
N SER A 22 -9.30 -2.74 4.32
CA SER A 22 -10.63 -3.09 4.80
C SER A 22 -10.82 -2.55 6.23
N ASP A 23 -11.88 -1.75 6.42
CA ASP A 23 -12.27 -1.14 7.70
C ASP A 23 -11.31 -0.09 8.30
N ARG A 24 -10.25 0.31 7.59
CA ARG A 24 -9.34 1.37 8.05
C ARG A 24 -9.82 2.75 7.62
N VAL A 25 -9.69 3.71 8.54
CA VAL A 25 -9.90 5.13 8.25
C VAL A 25 -8.66 5.71 7.58
N LEU A 26 -8.86 6.38 6.44
CA LEU A 26 -7.81 6.96 5.58
C LEU A 26 -6.79 7.88 6.30
N GLY A 27 -7.09 8.36 7.52
CA GLY A 27 -6.28 9.34 8.25
C GLY A 27 -5.15 8.81 9.15
N LYS A 28 -5.04 7.51 9.44
CA LYS A 28 -4.09 6.98 10.45
C LYS A 28 -2.94 6.13 9.89
N LEU A 29 -2.50 6.38 8.65
CA LEU A 29 -1.57 5.50 7.92
C LEU A 29 -0.10 5.95 7.86
N ALA A 30 0.28 7.05 8.51
CA ALA A 30 1.63 7.60 8.41
C ALA A 30 2.28 7.74 9.79
N GLU A 31 3.03 6.73 10.24
CA GLU A 31 3.70 6.78 11.55
C GLU A 31 5.21 7.02 11.45
N LEU A 32 5.94 6.54 10.43
CA LEU A 32 7.37 6.88 10.29
C LEU A 32 7.91 6.59 8.87
N ASP A 33 8.51 7.59 8.21
CA ASP A 33 9.10 7.44 6.87
C ASP A 33 10.52 6.86 6.94
N CYS A 34 10.63 5.56 7.25
CA CYS A 34 11.91 4.82 7.23
C CYS A 34 12.34 4.40 5.81
N GLY A 35 11.59 4.76 4.77
CA GLY A 35 11.91 4.42 3.38
C GLY A 35 11.66 2.98 2.96
N ASP A 36 10.81 2.26 3.70
CA ASP A 36 10.32 0.91 3.40
C ASP A 36 9.29 0.91 2.23
N TYR A 37 9.02 -0.26 1.66
CA TYR A 37 7.92 -0.45 0.70
C TYR A 37 6.62 -0.77 1.44
N VAL A 38 5.50 -0.25 0.95
CA VAL A 38 4.18 -0.49 1.55
C VAL A 38 3.23 -0.99 0.47
N VAL A 39 2.65 -2.16 0.71
CA VAL A 39 1.65 -2.80 -0.14
C VAL A 39 0.30 -2.71 0.56
N VAL A 40 -0.62 -1.94 -0.01
CA VAL A 40 -1.99 -1.79 0.48
C VAL A 40 -2.93 -2.63 -0.38
N THR A 41 -3.77 -3.44 0.25
CA THR A 41 -4.83 -4.21 -0.43
C THR A 41 -6.22 -3.79 -0.02
N ASN A 42 -7.21 -4.21 -0.81
CA ASN A 42 -8.64 -3.94 -0.57
C ASN A 42 -8.97 -2.45 -0.52
N ALA A 43 -8.34 -1.62 -1.36
CA ALA A 43 -8.59 -0.18 -1.40
C ALA A 43 -10.07 0.16 -1.70
N LYS A 44 -10.82 -0.75 -2.34
CA LYS A 44 -12.27 -0.62 -2.56
C LYS A 44 -13.13 -0.62 -1.29
N ASN A 45 -12.60 -1.10 -0.17
CA ASN A 45 -13.34 -1.23 1.08
C ASN A 45 -12.88 -0.20 2.13
N ILE A 46 -12.20 0.86 1.69
CA ILE A 46 -11.70 1.89 2.61
C ILE A 46 -12.85 2.75 3.13
N LYS A 47 -12.80 3.07 4.43
CA LYS A 47 -13.80 3.92 5.07
C LYS A 47 -13.31 5.36 5.16
N VAL A 48 -14.17 6.29 4.80
CA VAL A 48 -13.97 7.73 5.02
C VAL A 48 -14.88 8.23 6.14
N THR A 49 -14.39 9.15 6.95
CA THR A 49 -15.11 9.71 8.10
C THR A 49 -16.09 10.79 7.67
N GLY A 50 -17.26 10.87 8.32
CA GLY A 50 -18.25 11.93 8.08
C GLY A 50 -18.92 11.80 6.71
N ARG A 51 -19.23 12.94 6.06
CA ARG A 51 -19.86 13.02 4.73
C ARG A 51 -18.85 13.27 3.60
N LYS A 52 -17.61 12.82 3.79
CA LYS A 52 -16.52 13.06 2.82
C LYS A 52 -16.72 12.28 1.53
N ASP A 53 -17.42 11.17 1.60
CA ASP A 53 -17.82 10.37 0.44
C ASP A 53 -18.70 11.15 -0.55
N GLU A 54 -19.53 12.07 -0.06
CA GLU A 54 -20.40 12.91 -0.89
C GLU A 54 -19.78 14.25 -1.25
N GLN A 55 -18.98 14.82 -0.34
CA GLN A 55 -18.48 16.19 -0.48
C GLN A 55 -17.11 16.29 -1.15
N LEU A 56 -16.34 15.21 -1.17
CA LEU A 56 -14.97 15.25 -1.68
C LEU A 56 -14.95 15.19 -3.21
N VAL A 57 -14.47 16.27 -3.82
CA VAL A 57 -14.29 16.39 -5.27
C VAL A 57 -12.79 16.52 -5.59
N TYR A 58 -12.29 15.63 -6.44
CA TYR A 58 -10.93 15.66 -6.94
C TYR A 58 -10.84 16.57 -8.16
N ARG A 59 -9.95 17.57 -8.11
CA ARG A 59 -9.79 18.55 -9.17
C ARG A 59 -8.41 18.44 -9.81
N LYS A 60 -8.36 18.53 -11.13
CA LYS A 60 -7.12 18.66 -11.90
C LYS A 60 -7.31 19.65 -13.04
N HIS A 61 -6.26 20.37 -13.40
CA HIS A 61 -6.30 21.38 -14.46
C HIS A 61 -5.25 21.04 -15.53
N THR A 62 -5.61 21.16 -16.81
CA THR A 62 -4.71 20.88 -17.95
C THR A 62 -3.91 22.09 -18.42
N MET A 63 -4.09 23.26 -17.80
CA MET A 63 -3.47 24.55 -18.14
C MET A 63 -4.07 25.27 -19.37
N PHE A 64 -5.09 24.70 -20.00
CA PHE A 64 -5.87 25.37 -21.05
C PHE A 64 -7.15 26.02 -20.48
N PRO A 65 -7.66 27.12 -21.06
CA PRO A 65 -8.97 27.67 -20.68
C PRO A 65 -10.07 26.61 -20.77
N GLY A 66 -10.88 26.47 -19.72
CA GLY A 66 -11.89 25.40 -19.62
C GLY A 66 -11.34 24.00 -19.31
N GLY A 67 -10.03 23.87 -19.05
CA GLY A 67 -9.35 22.60 -18.79
C GLY A 67 -9.51 22.03 -17.37
N LEU A 68 -10.46 22.53 -16.58
CA LEU A 68 -10.75 22.04 -15.24
C LEU A 68 -11.52 20.72 -15.34
N LYS A 69 -10.97 19.66 -14.76
CA LYS A 69 -11.62 18.36 -14.63
C LYS A 69 -11.88 18.08 -13.18
N GLU A 70 -13.14 17.84 -12.86
CA GLU A 70 -13.61 17.45 -11.55
C GLU A 70 -14.02 15.97 -11.59
N THR A 71 -13.81 15.26 -10.50
CA THR A 71 -14.20 13.86 -10.34
C THR A 71 -14.66 13.66 -8.91
N GLU A 72 -15.90 13.23 -8.74
CA GLU A 72 -16.45 12.98 -7.41
C GLU A 72 -15.78 11.76 -6.76
N TYR A 73 -15.80 11.71 -5.43
CA TYR A 73 -15.25 10.57 -4.69
C TYR A 73 -15.90 9.25 -5.08
N LYS A 74 -17.23 9.23 -5.27
CA LYS A 74 -17.99 8.03 -5.66
C LYS A 74 -17.49 7.48 -7.01
N ASP A 75 -17.41 8.34 -8.02
CA ASP A 75 -16.88 7.98 -9.34
C ASP A 75 -15.42 7.50 -9.28
N MET A 76 -14.59 8.14 -8.46
CA MET A 76 -13.19 7.73 -8.31
C MET A 76 -13.08 6.37 -7.62
N MET A 77 -13.96 6.09 -6.66
CA MET A 77 -13.99 4.82 -5.92
C MET A 77 -14.38 3.65 -6.81
N GLU A 78 -15.33 3.86 -7.74
CA GLU A 78 -15.76 2.85 -8.70
C GLU A 78 -14.68 2.59 -9.76
N ASN A 79 -14.17 3.66 -10.38
CA ASN A 79 -13.25 3.55 -11.51
C ASN A 79 -11.81 3.22 -11.08
N LYS A 80 -11.29 3.94 -10.08
CA LYS A 80 -9.86 3.95 -9.71
C LYS A 80 -9.66 4.10 -8.19
N PRO A 81 -10.10 3.12 -7.38
CA PRO A 81 -10.03 3.17 -5.91
C PRO A 81 -8.61 3.33 -5.37
N TYR A 82 -7.61 2.88 -6.13
CA TYR A 82 -6.20 3.00 -5.76
C TYR A 82 -5.67 4.44 -5.77
N GLU A 83 -6.26 5.33 -6.59
CA GLU A 83 -5.85 6.74 -6.66
C GLU A 83 -6.25 7.52 -5.40
N ILE A 84 -7.34 7.15 -4.74
CA ILE A 84 -7.81 7.82 -3.51
C ILE A 84 -6.71 7.79 -2.43
N ILE A 85 -6.17 6.61 -2.17
CA ILE A 85 -5.09 6.41 -1.18
C ILE A 85 -3.81 7.09 -1.66
N ARG A 86 -3.51 7.01 -2.96
CA ARG A 86 -2.32 7.64 -3.54
C ARG A 86 -2.37 9.17 -3.41
N HIS A 87 -3.52 9.79 -3.66
CA HIS A 87 -3.72 11.23 -3.51
C HIS A 87 -3.57 11.66 -2.05
N ALA A 88 -4.14 10.91 -1.10
CA ALA A 88 -4.01 11.19 0.32
C ALA A 88 -2.54 11.15 0.77
N VAL A 89 -1.82 10.06 0.46
CA VAL A 89 -0.39 9.92 0.80
C VAL A 89 0.46 10.97 0.11
N SER A 90 0.16 11.27 -1.15
CA SER A 90 0.85 12.31 -1.92
C SER A 90 0.67 13.70 -1.29
N GLY A 91 -0.47 13.98 -0.66
CA GLY A 91 -0.73 15.20 0.10
C GLY A 91 0.01 15.26 1.45
N MET A 92 0.22 14.12 2.10
CA MET A 92 0.96 14.02 3.37
C MET A 92 2.48 14.13 3.20
N LEU A 93 3.02 13.82 2.02
CA LEU A 93 4.45 13.88 1.77
C LEU A 93 4.97 15.31 1.58
N PRO A 94 6.18 15.64 2.09
CA PRO A 94 6.79 16.94 1.87
C PRO A 94 7.03 17.21 0.38
N LYS A 95 6.75 18.44 -0.06
CA LYS A 95 6.90 18.86 -1.47
C LYS A 95 8.38 19.06 -1.83
N ASN A 96 9.07 17.97 -2.17
CA ASN A 96 10.47 17.97 -2.58
C ASN A 96 10.75 16.97 -3.73
N LYS A 97 11.97 16.96 -4.27
CA LYS A 97 12.38 16.05 -5.37
C LYS A 97 12.31 14.56 -5.01
N LEU A 98 12.29 14.22 -3.71
CA LEU A 98 12.19 12.84 -3.24
C LEU A 98 10.75 12.35 -3.13
N ARG A 99 9.77 13.26 -3.21
CA ARG A 99 8.34 12.95 -3.06
C ARG A 99 7.88 11.87 -4.03
N GLU A 100 8.24 11.98 -5.30
CA GLU A 100 7.87 10.99 -6.31
C GLU A 100 8.50 9.62 -6.04
N ARG A 101 9.78 9.61 -5.63
CA ARG A 101 10.50 8.38 -5.28
C ARG A 101 9.90 7.70 -4.03
N ARG A 102 9.46 8.49 -3.04
CA ARG A 102 8.77 7.99 -1.85
C ARG A 102 7.38 7.46 -2.21
N LEU A 103 6.61 8.20 -3.00
CA LEU A 103 5.29 7.79 -3.47
C LEU A 103 5.35 6.51 -4.32
N ALA A 104 6.41 6.33 -5.13
CA ALA A 104 6.60 5.13 -5.93
C ALA A 104 6.79 3.83 -5.12
N ARG A 105 7.16 3.94 -3.83
CA ARG A 105 7.28 2.79 -2.90
C ARG A 105 5.92 2.29 -2.40
N LEU A 106 4.89 3.14 -2.46
CA LEU A 106 3.52 2.75 -2.15
C LEU A 106 2.92 1.98 -3.34
N LYS A 107 2.50 0.74 -3.09
CA LYS A 107 1.76 -0.10 -4.04
C LYS A 107 0.35 -0.31 -3.50
N VAL A 108 -0.67 0.06 -4.28
CA VAL A 108 -2.07 -0.01 -3.83
C VAL A 108 -2.86 -0.90 -4.79
N PHE A 109 -3.64 -1.82 -4.24
CA PHE A 109 -4.49 -2.74 -4.97
C PHE A 109 -5.94 -2.59 -4.53
N GLY A 110 -6.85 -2.59 -5.50
CA GLY A 110 -8.29 -2.50 -5.25
C GLY A 110 -8.87 -3.71 -4.52
N GLY A 111 -8.31 -4.90 -4.77
CA GLY A 111 -8.72 -6.16 -4.15
C GLY A 111 -7.62 -6.82 -3.32
N SER A 112 -7.80 -8.10 -3.01
CA SER A 112 -6.90 -8.91 -2.19
C SER A 112 -5.68 -9.42 -2.97
N ASN A 113 -5.72 -9.39 -4.30
CA ASN A 113 -4.63 -9.87 -5.13
C ASN A 113 -3.49 -8.83 -5.20
N MET A 114 -2.33 -9.21 -4.66
CA MET A 114 -1.11 -8.39 -4.58
C MET A 114 -0.14 -8.67 -5.75
N GLY A 115 -0.47 -9.60 -6.65
CA GLY A 115 0.37 -10.01 -7.77
C GLY A 115 1.77 -10.46 -7.35
N ILE A 116 2.78 -10.01 -8.10
CA ILE A 116 4.20 -10.38 -7.95
C ILE A 116 4.76 -9.92 -6.59
N TYR A 117 4.17 -8.89 -5.98
CA TYR A 117 4.68 -8.29 -4.75
C TYR A 117 4.48 -9.17 -3.52
N ARG A 118 3.56 -10.16 -3.55
CA ARG A 118 3.32 -11.09 -2.44
C ARG A 118 4.59 -11.80 -1.98
N GLY A 119 5.44 -12.22 -2.93
CA GLY A 119 6.66 -12.98 -2.62
C GLY A 119 7.71 -12.19 -1.84
N ASN A 120 7.62 -10.85 -1.86
CA ASN A 120 8.58 -9.95 -1.20
C ASN A 120 8.11 -9.51 0.19
N ILE A 121 6.87 -9.81 0.58
CA ILE A 121 6.29 -9.37 1.86
C ILE A 121 6.90 -10.21 2.99
N LEU A 122 7.75 -9.56 3.78
CA LEU A 122 8.43 -10.18 4.91
C LEU A 122 7.64 -10.04 6.21
N LYS A 123 6.90 -8.95 6.42
CA LYS A 123 6.22 -8.66 7.69
C LYS A 123 4.84 -8.03 7.49
N ARG A 124 3.83 -8.50 8.24
CA ARG A 124 2.51 -7.83 8.35
C ARG A 124 2.53 -6.76 9.43
N TRP A 125 1.88 -5.62 9.19
CA TRP A 125 1.83 -4.51 10.16
C TRP A 125 0.92 -4.80 11.37
N GLU A 126 -0.09 -5.66 11.20
CA GLU A 126 -1.08 -5.96 12.25
C GLU A 126 -0.47 -6.80 13.38
N ASP A 127 0.30 -7.84 13.04
CA ASP A 127 0.76 -8.83 14.02
C ASP A 127 2.29 -8.86 14.15
N GLY A 128 3.01 -8.17 13.25
CA GLY A 128 4.47 -8.23 13.17
C GLY A 128 5.04 -9.61 12.79
N THR A 129 4.18 -10.57 12.44
CA THR A 129 4.53 -11.94 12.06
C THR A 129 4.99 -12.01 10.60
N LEU A 130 5.87 -12.99 10.33
CA LEU A 130 6.20 -13.41 8.96
C LEU A 130 4.95 -13.99 8.29
N THR A 131 4.84 -13.88 6.97
CA THR A 131 3.73 -14.52 6.24
C THR A 131 3.75 -16.04 6.45
N GLU A 132 2.58 -16.67 6.59
CA GLU A 132 2.44 -18.13 6.75
C GLU A 132 3.20 -18.89 5.66
N ASP A 133 3.15 -18.38 4.43
CA ASP A 133 3.90 -18.88 3.26
C ASP A 133 5.42 -18.93 3.49
N TYR A 134 5.98 -17.99 4.27
CA TYR A 134 7.39 -17.91 4.63
C TYR A 134 7.74 -18.85 5.78
N ILE A 135 6.87 -18.93 6.79
CA ILE A 135 7.00 -19.86 7.92
C ILE A 135 7.04 -21.31 7.39
N LEU A 136 6.13 -21.66 6.47
CA LEU A 136 6.09 -22.98 5.83
C LEU A 136 7.31 -23.29 4.96
N LYS A 137 7.98 -22.28 4.38
CA LYS A 137 9.25 -22.45 3.64
C LYS A 137 10.46 -22.65 4.56
N LEU A 138 10.43 -22.07 5.75
CA LEU A 138 11.50 -22.14 6.73
C LEU A 138 11.45 -23.44 7.55
N ASP A 139 10.27 -24.03 7.73
CA ASP A 139 10.11 -25.31 8.41
C ASP A 139 10.66 -26.48 7.57
N PRO A 140 11.73 -27.17 8.02
CA PRO A 140 12.32 -28.27 7.26
C PRO A 140 11.38 -29.48 7.12
N LYS A 141 10.37 -29.62 7.99
CA LYS A 141 9.43 -30.75 8.00
C LYS A 141 8.23 -30.61 7.04
N ASN A 142 7.88 -29.39 6.61
CA ASN A 142 6.67 -29.11 5.80
C ASN A 142 6.95 -28.75 4.33
N ARG A 143 8.17 -28.97 3.85
CA ARG A 143 8.61 -28.59 2.49
C ARG A 143 7.92 -29.38 1.35
N LEU A 144 7.14 -30.42 1.66
CA LEU A 144 6.52 -31.36 0.70
C LEU A 144 5.03 -31.09 0.39
N SER A 145 4.35 -30.15 1.06
CA SER A 145 2.89 -29.97 0.94
C SER A 145 2.45 -28.76 0.10
N LEU A 146 3.37 -28.08 -0.60
CA LEU A 146 2.96 -27.01 -1.51
C LEU A 146 2.17 -27.60 -2.68
N PRO A 147 0.93 -27.17 -2.96
CA PRO A 147 0.22 -27.61 -4.14
C PRO A 147 1.00 -27.14 -5.36
N LEU A 148 1.56 -28.09 -6.11
CA LEU A 148 2.13 -27.85 -7.42
C LEU A 148 1.03 -27.17 -8.25
N LYS A 149 1.24 -25.91 -8.64
CA LYS A 149 0.35 -25.21 -9.58
C LYS A 149 0.20 -26.10 -10.81
N ALA A 150 -1.01 -26.59 -11.05
CA ALA A 150 -1.36 -27.22 -12.31
C ALA A 150 -1.18 -26.21 -13.45
N LYS A 151 -0.67 -26.72 -14.57
CA LYS A 151 -0.27 -25.99 -15.79
C LYS A 151 -1.35 -25.06 -16.33
#